data_AF-A0A1I8QDQ1-F1
#
_entry.id   AF-A0A1I8QDQ1-F1
#
_cell.length_a   1.000
_cell.length_b   1.000
_cell.length_c   1.000
_cell.angle_alpha   90.00
_cell.angle_beta   90.00
_cell.angle_gamma   90.00
#
_symmetry.space_group_name_H-M   'P 1'
#
loop_
_entity.id
_entity.type
_entity.pdbx_description
1 polymer ?
#
loop_
_entity_poly.entity_id
_entity_poly.type
_entity_poly.pdbx_seq_one_letter_code
_entity_poly.pdbx_strand_id
1 'polypeptide(L)'
;MADGVLKGFVRDIFAVKYDPKQHDPQANVIDGSGRCYPNCDSTVWLRSCEKEITEPLEGHVIGTIPVWLNGSLLRNGPGSWKVGDMTFQHLFDCSALLHRFAIHNGSVTYQNRFVQTETLKKNNAAQRIVVTEFGTAAVPDPCHSIFDRVSAMFRPESASDNSMISIYPIGDELYTFAETPFVHRINPRTLATEARICVSDYTGVIHHTSHPHVLSNGTVYNLGLGSTKSGPVYQIICFPHGEDMFENAYVKAQIPCRWKLNPGYMHTFGLTENYFVIVEQPLSVSLSEYIKTQVFNQNMSACLKWFDDKPCYFYLVHRQTGELAHKFQSNTFFYMHIINQYEQDDHVVIDICCYKNPEMINSMYLESIMNMQSNPNYAAEFRGRPLRFVLPLSNSSKQTTLQNENGYLGRRQRLMKSMTLSAISARLQQPKLKRSQSDYEDVTFIENNTNATTDDFNFTAKNDKYKPFANLVTLGNTKAEAYQLGGGPIFVHPELLCDLGCETPRINYDRYLAKPYQYFYAISSDVDADNPGTLIKVDVINKTCLTWCEENCFPSEPIFVPSPNAIEEDDGVVLASMIWGGLNENKVGLLVLCAKTMNELGRCMFHTNGPVPKCLHGWYAKDLL
;
A
#
# COMPACT_ATOMS: atom_id res chain seq x y z
N MET A 1 8.34 38.48 24.82
CA MET A 1 8.07 39.05 23.48
C MET A 1 8.80 38.33 22.33
N ALA A 2 9.80 37.46 22.58
CA ALA A 2 10.50 36.72 21.51
C ALA A 2 9.80 35.42 21.04
N ASP A 3 8.88 34.87 21.85
CA ASP A 3 8.24 33.57 21.59
C ASP A 3 7.08 33.62 20.57
N GLY A 4 6.45 34.80 20.44
CA GLY A 4 5.34 35.03 19.50
C GLY A 4 5.78 35.33 18.07
N VAL A 5 6.99 35.88 17.89
CA VAL A 5 7.51 36.28 16.57
C VAL A 5 8.09 35.06 15.83
N LEU A 6 8.68 34.10 16.55
CA LEU A 6 9.18 32.86 15.97
C LEU A 6 8.04 31.94 15.48
N LYS A 7 6.93 31.87 16.22
CA LYS A 7 5.71 31.13 15.81
C LYS A 7 5.03 31.74 14.58
N GLY A 8 5.09 33.06 14.41
CA GLY A 8 4.57 33.75 13.21
C GLY A 8 5.44 33.55 11.97
N PHE A 9 6.77 33.60 12.12
CA PHE A 9 7.70 33.51 11.00
C PHE A 9 7.85 32.09 10.44
N VAL A 10 7.68 31.05 11.26
CA VAL A 10 7.60 29.65 10.82
C VAL A 10 6.28 29.40 10.06
N ARG A 11 5.18 30.07 10.42
CA ARG A 11 3.89 29.88 9.73
C ARG A 11 3.89 30.39 8.28
N ASP A 12 4.62 31.46 7.99
CA ASP A 12 4.60 32.11 6.67
C ASP A 12 5.63 31.54 5.67
N ILE A 13 6.67 30.84 6.15
CA ILE A 13 7.68 30.21 5.29
C ILE A 13 7.24 28.80 4.82
N PHE A 14 6.41 28.12 5.61
CA PHE A 14 6.01 26.73 5.38
C PHE A 14 4.55 26.54 4.96
N ALA A 15 3.76 27.62 4.86
CA ALA A 15 2.44 27.56 4.26
C ALA A 15 2.52 26.95 2.84
N VAL A 16 1.83 25.83 2.62
CA VAL A 16 1.52 25.34 1.28
C VAL A 16 0.79 26.48 0.57
N LYS A 17 1.48 27.14 -0.36
CA LYS A 17 0.89 28.25 -1.11
C LYS A 17 -0.31 27.71 -1.89
N TYR A 18 -1.48 28.19 -1.50
CA TYR A 18 -2.74 28.11 -2.23
C TYR A 18 -2.51 28.27 -3.74
N ASP A 19 -2.86 27.24 -4.52
CA ASP A 19 -2.92 27.31 -5.98
C ASP A 19 -4.38 27.53 -6.40
N PRO A 20 -4.78 28.76 -6.76
CA PRO A 20 -6.15 29.07 -7.15
C PRO A 20 -6.64 28.32 -8.40
N LYS A 21 -5.75 27.64 -9.15
CA LYS A 21 -6.12 26.90 -10.37
C LYS A 21 -6.55 25.45 -10.12
N GLN A 22 -6.26 24.89 -8.95
CA GLN A 22 -6.61 23.50 -8.58
C GLN A 22 -7.82 23.42 -7.63
N HIS A 23 -8.78 24.35 -7.76
CA HIS A 23 -9.96 24.36 -6.91
C HIS A 23 -10.83 23.12 -7.20
N ASP A 24 -11.05 22.26 -6.19
CA ASP A 24 -12.19 21.33 -6.20
C ASP A 24 -13.44 22.16 -5.92
N PRO A 25 -14.37 22.35 -6.87
CA PRO A 25 -15.56 23.16 -6.68
C PRO A 25 -16.48 22.66 -5.55
N GLN A 26 -16.24 21.47 -4.98
CA GLN A 26 -16.95 20.93 -3.81
C GLN A 26 -16.30 21.26 -2.46
N ALA A 27 -15.04 21.74 -2.43
CA ALA A 27 -14.33 22.09 -1.19
C ALA A 27 -14.78 23.46 -0.64
N ASN A 28 -16.06 23.56 -0.25
CA ASN A 28 -16.55 24.70 0.51
C ASN A 28 -16.28 24.51 2.00
N VAL A 29 -16.00 25.59 2.73
CA VAL A 29 -15.95 25.59 4.20
C VAL A 29 -17.32 25.12 4.72
N ILE A 30 -17.39 23.89 5.23
CA ILE A 30 -18.66 23.13 5.32
C ILE A 30 -19.57 23.65 6.45
N ASP A 31 -19.02 24.20 7.55
CA ASP A 31 -19.80 24.45 8.77
C ASP A 31 -19.63 25.85 9.40
N GLY A 32 -18.94 26.79 8.72
CA GLY A 32 -18.67 28.12 9.26
C GLY A 32 -17.66 28.16 10.42
N SER A 33 -17.10 27.01 10.83
CA SER A 33 -16.01 26.93 11.84
C SER A 33 -14.63 27.27 11.27
N GLY A 34 -14.52 27.44 9.94
CA GLY A 34 -13.25 27.63 9.23
C GLY A 34 -12.47 26.34 8.98
N ARG A 35 -13.06 25.17 9.28
CA ARG A 35 -12.48 23.84 9.01
C ARG A 35 -12.96 23.28 7.66
N CYS A 36 -12.05 22.69 6.89
CA CYS A 36 -12.37 22.04 5.61
C CYS A 36 -13.09 20.69 5.79
N TYR A 37 -12.77 19.91 6.83
CA TYR A 37 -13.26 18.54 7.02
C TYR A 37 -13.76 18.32 8.46
N PRO A 38 -14.85 18.98 8.87
CA PRO A 38 -15.25 19.05 10.28
C PRO A 38 -15.57 17.71 10.94
N ASN A 39 -15.94 16.70 10.14
CA ASN A 39 -16.28 15.33 10.57
C ASN A 39 -15.05 14.40 10.62
N CYS A 40 -13.89 14.84 10.12
CA CYS A 40 -12.66 14.06 10.10
C CYS A 40 -11.73 14.50 11.24
N ASP A 41 -11.50 13.62 12.20
CA ASP A 41 -10.54 13.86 13.27
C ASP A 41 -9.16 13.31 12.90
N SER A 42 -8.24 14.20 12.53
CA SER A 42 -6.88 13.81 12.12
C SER A 42 -6.02 13.32 13.29
N THR A 43 -6.41 13.60 14.54
CA THR A 43 -5.64 13.18 15.73
C THR A 43 -5.52 11.67 15.85
N VAL A 44 -6.41 10.90 15.22
CA VAL A 44 -6.36 9.43 15.21
C VAL A 44 -5.06 8.88 14.59
N TRP A 45 -4.44 9.63 13.68
CA TRP A 45 -3.14 9.30 13.08
C TRP A 45 -1.95 9.93 13.81
N LEU A 46 -2.20 10.79 14.81
CA LEU A 46 -1.20 11.56 15.55
C LEU A 46 -1.03 11.07 17.00
N ARG A 47 -1.49 9.86 17.31
CA ARG A 47 -1.32 9.24 18.63
C ARG A 47 0.01 8.51 18.74
N SER A 48 0.61 8.55 19.92
CA SER A 48 1.76 7.72 20.28
C SER A 48 1.36 6.78 21.39
N CYS A 49 1.70 5.49 21.24
CA CYS A 49 1.59 4.53 22.31
C CYS A 49 2.66 4.85 23.38
N GLU A 50 2.21 5.35 24.51
CA GLU A 50 3.10 5.74 25.62
C GLU A 50 3.50 4.55 26.49
N LYS A 51 2.63 3.54 26.57
CA LYS A 51 2.84 2.33 27.37
C LYS A 51 2.25 1.11 26.69
N GLU A 52 3.06 0.06 26.57
CA GLU A 52 2.64 -1.23 26.04
C GLU A 52 1.69 -1.95 27.01
N ILE A 53 0.83 -2.79 26.44
CA ILE A 53 -0.11 -3.67 27.13
C ILE A 53 0.32 -5.09 26.80
N THR A 54 1.30 -5.57 27.57
CA THR A 54 1.86 -6.92 27.42
C THR A 54 0.99 -7.97 28.08
N GLU A 55 0.29 -7.62 29.17
CA GLU A 55 -0.72 -8.48 29.80
C GLU A 55 -2.08 -8.22 29.14
N PRO A 56 -2.81 -9.27 28.71
CA PRO A 56 -4.09 -9.09 28.04
C PRO A 56 -5.11 -8.35 28.90
N LEU A 57 -5.72 -7.31 28.34
CA LEU A 57 -6.88 -6.63 28.93
C LEU A 57 -8.15 -7.37 28.52
N GLU A 58 -8.97 -7.74 29.51
CA GLU A 58 -10.31 -8.27 29.27
C GLU A 58 -11.22 -7.16 28.73
N GLY A 59 -12.03 -7.51 27.74
CA GLY A 59 -12.91 -6.56 27.08
C GLY A 59 -14.37 -6.67 27.50
N HIS A 60 -15.11 -5.58 27.33
CA HIS A 60 -16.55 -5.54 27.54
C HIS A 60 -17.30 -5.77 26.23
N VAL A 61 -17.95 -6.92 26.10
CA VAL A 61 -18.71 -7.31 24.90
C VAL A 61 -20.10 -6.68 24.90
N ILE A 62 -20.49 -6.12 23.77
CA ILE A 62 -21.83 -5.58 23.47
C ILE A 62 -22.35 -6.29 22.23
N GLY A 63 -23.59 -6.79 22.26
CA GLY A 63 -24.13 -7.63 21.19
C GLY A 63 -23.63 -9.08 21.30
N THR A 64 -23.45 -9.76 20.18
CA THR A 64 -23.03 -11.17 20.12
C THR A 64 -21.83 -11.35 19.20
N ILE A 65 -20.71 -11.79 19.78
CA ILE A 65 -19.55 -12.28 19.02
C ILE A 65 -19.77 -13.79 18.78
N PRO A 66 -19.77 -14.26 17.52
CA PRO A 66 -20.06 -15.67 17.24
C PRO A 66 -19.08 -16.62 17.94
N VAL A 67 -19.62 -17.64 18.62
CA VAL A 67 -18.81 -18.61 19.39
C VAL A 67 -17.88 -19.47 18.53
N TRP A 68 -18.14 -19.57 17.23
CA TRP A 68 -17.26 -20.27 16.29
C TRP A 68 -16.02 -19.46 15.91
N LEU A 69 -16.04 -18.14 16.13
CA LEU A 69 -14.92 -17.26 15.82
C LEU A 69 -13.86 -17.40 16.92
N ASN A 70 -12.86 -18.26 16.66
CA ASN A 70 -11.76 -18.52 17.59
C ASN A 70 -10.41 -18.33 16.91
N GLY A 71 -9.63 -17.39 17.41
CA GLY A 71 -8.37 -16.98 16.80
C GLY A 71 -7.89 -15.63 17.31
N SER A 72 -7.01 -14.97 16.56
CA SER A 72 -6.48 -13.65 16.89
C SER A 72 -6.49 -12.74 15.67
N LEU A 73 -7.15 -11.58 15.80
CA LEU A 73 -6.95 -10.48 14.86
C LEU A 73 -5.66 -9.76 15.27
N LEU A 74 -4.65 -9.85 14.39
CA LEU A 74 -3.36 -9.18 14.54
C LEU A 74 -3.29 -8.00 13.59
N ARG A 75 -2.83 -6.86 14.09
CA ARG A 75 -2.70 -5.61 13.34
C ARG A 75 -1.30 -5.06 13.55
N ASN A 76 -0.74 -4.43 12.53
CA ASN A 76 0.52 -3.72 12.58
C ASN A 76 0.33 -2.29 12.04
N GLY A 77 1.16 -1.35 12.47
CA GLY A 77 1.02 0.04 12.08
C GLY A 77 1.93 1.02 12.84
N PRO A 78 1.71 2.34 12.64
CA PRO A 78 2.44 3.38 13.33
C PRO A 78 2.13 3.37 14.84
N GLY A 79 3.16 3.21 15.65
CA GLY A 79 3.04 3.14 17.10
C GLY A 79 3.41 4.41 17.83
N SER A 80 4.55 5.00 17.50
CA SER A 80 4.99 6.26 18.08
C SER A 80 5.70 7.10 17.03
N TRP A 81 5.28 8.36 16.94
CA TRP A 81 5.93 9.34 16.09
C TRP A 81 7.00 10.15 16.84
N LYS A 82 7.25 9.84 18.13
CA LYS A 82 8.21 10.53 19.00
C LYS A 82 9.43 9.66 19.30
N VAL A 83 10.60 10.28 19.32
CA VAL A 83 11.88 9.68 19.75
C VAL A 83 12.63 10.71 20.59
N GLY A 84 12.64 10.55 21.92
CA GLY A 84 13.14 11.60 22.83
C GLY A 84 12.37 12.91 22.59
N ASP A 85 13.10 14.00 22.37
CA ASP A 85 12.54 15.31 22.03
C ASP A 85 12.28 15.50 20.52
N MET A 86 12.63 14.52 19.69
CA MET A 86 12.44 14.55 18.25
C MET A 86 11.13 13.91 17.83
N THR A 87 10.67 14.29 16.65
CA THR A 87 9.48 13.74 16.01
C THR A 87 9.82 13.27 14.61
N PHE A 88 9.23 12.14 14.22
CA PHE A 88 9.20 11.73 12.82
C PHE A 88 8.34 12.72 12.02
N GLN A 89 8.64 12.86 10.74
CA GLN A 89 7.96 13.77 9.82
C GLN A 89 6.86 13.07 9.02
N HIS A 90 6.95 11.76 8.83
CA HIS A 90 6.01 11.00 8.01
C HIS A 90 5.38 9.84 8.77
N LEU A 91 4.11 9.54 8.48
CA LEU A 91 3.36 8.48 9.14
C LEU A 91 4.08 7.12 9.07
N PHE A 92 4.64 6.79 7.91
CA PHE A 92 5.44 5.59 7.65
C PHE A 92 6.85 5.57 8.27
N ASP A 93 7.18 6.51 9.14
CA ASP A 93 8.44 6.47 9.89
C ASP A 93 8.23 6.11 11.37
N CYS A 94 6.97 6.17 11.85
CA CYS A 94 6.62 5.85 13.23
C CYS A 94 7.06 4.43 13.61
N SER A 95 7.45 4.20 14.86
CA SER A 95 7.91 2.86 15.25
C SER A 95 6.79 1.82 15.16
N ALA A 96 7.07 0.65 14.58
CA ALA A 96 6.11 -0.44 14.40
C ALA A 96 5.47 -0.90 15.71
N LEU A 97 4.14 -0.90 15.76
CA LEU A 97 3.35 -1.38 16.90
C LEU A 97 2.34 -2.44 16.46
N LEU A 98 2.42 -3.58 17.12
CA LEU A 98 1.46 -4.66 16.97
C LEU A 98 0.30 -4.50 17.93
N HIS A 99 -0.89 -4.81 17.45
CA HIS A 99 -2.10 -4.94 18.25
C HIS A 99 -2.68 -6.35 18.07
N ARG A 100 -3.24 -6.90 19.14
CA ARG A 100 -3.87 -8.23 19.13
C ARG A 100 -5.22 -8.18 19.80
N PHE A 101 -6.22 -8.70 19.11
CA PHE A 101 -7.52 -9.04 19.68
C PHE A 101 -7.65 -10.56 19.65
N ALA A 102 -7.42 -11.20 20.80
CA ALA A 102 -7.62 -12.65 20.94
C ALA A 102 -9.09 -12.91 21.16
N ILE A 103 -9.70 -13.79 20.36
CA ILE A 103 -11.12 -14.09 20.39
C ILE A 103 -11.27 -15.57 20.75
N HIS A 104 -12.00 -15.85 21.81
CA HIS A 104 -12.28 -17.23 22.22
C HIS A 104 -13.67 -17.32 22.83
N ASN A 105 -14.52 -18.17 22.25
CA ASN A 105 -15.88 -18.45 22.73
C ASN A 105 -16.71 -17.17 23.07
N GLY A 106 -16.63 -16.16 22.19
CA GLY A 106 -17.34 -14.88 22.35
C GLY A 106 -16.68 -13.86 23.28
N SER A 107 -15.63 -14.23 24.02
CA SER A 107 -14.80 -13.31 24.80
C SER A 107 -13.63 -12.77 23.98
N VAL A 108 -13.17 -11.56 24.30
CA VAL A 108 -12.05 -10.93 23.60
C VAL A 108 -11.09 -10.26 24.57
N THR A 109 -9.79 -10.48 24.38
CA THR A 109 -8.72 -9.77 25.10
C THR A 109 -7.91 -8.89 24.16
N TYR A 110 -7.39 -7.77 24.65
CA TYR A 110 -6.55 -6.84 23.89
C TYR A 110 -5.12 -6.72 24.44
N GLN A 111 -4.15 -6.69 23.53
CA GLN A 111 -2.74 -6.41 23.81
C GLN A 111 -2.13 -5.51 22.73
N ASN A 112 -1.07 -4.80 23.07
CA ASN A 112 -0.20 -4.17 22.08
C ASN A 112 1.27 -4.21 22.51
N ARG A 113 2.17 -4.25 21.51
CA ARG A 113 3.61 -4.31 21.74
C ARG A 113 4.39 -3.76 20.55
N PHE A 114 5.43 -2.98 20.81
CA PHE A 114 6.35 -2.51 19.79
C PHE A 114 7.18 -3.67 19.26
N VAL A 115 7.37 -3.70 17.95
CA VAL A 115 8.33 -4.61 17.32
C VAL A 115 9.73 -4.15 17.72
N GLN A 116 10.53 -5.04 18.31
CA GLN A 116 11.86 -4.73 18.82
C GLN A 116 12.89 -4.69 17.69
N THR A 117 12.73 -3.74 16.78
CA THR A 117 13.61 -3.48 15.64
C THR A 117 14.93 -2.86 16.08
N GLU A 118 15.99 -3.03 15.29
CA GLU A 118 17.26 -2.37 15.57
C GLU A 118 17.15 -0.85 15.43
N THR A 119 16.30 -0.35 14.51
CA THR A 119 15.99 1.08 14.40
C THR A 119 15.39 1.62 15.70
N LEU A 120 14.36 0.97 16.26
CA LEU A 120 13.74 1.39 17.51
C LEU A 120 14.76 1.40 18.66
N LYS A 121 15.56 0.34 18.80
CA LYS A 121 16.58 0.23 19.84
C LYS A 121 17.63 1.34 19.73
N LYS A 122 18.15 1.62 18.53
CA LYS A 122 19.15 2.67 18.29
C LYS A 122 18.59 4.06 18.60
N ASN A 123 17.39 4.36 18.10
CA ASN A 123 16.71 5.63 18.34
C ASN A 123 16.43 5.86 19.83
N ASN A 124 15.94 4.84 20.54
CA ASN A 124 15.69 4.89 21.98
C ASN A 124 16.99 5.04 22.79
N ALA A 125 18.04 4.29 22.46
CA ALA A 125 19.33 4.41 23.15
C ALA A 125 19.95 5.80 22.99
N ALA A 126 19.77 6.43 21.83
CA ALA A 126 20.29 7.76 21.53
C ALA A 126 19.37 8.92 21.97
N GLN A 127 18.11 8.64 22.30
CA GLN A 127 17.05 9.63 22.58
C GLN A 127 16.90 10.66 21.44
N ARG A 128 17.17 10.25 20.20
CA ARG A 128 17.10 11.05 18.98
C ARG A 128 17.01 10.14 17.76
N ILE A 129 16.55 10.67 16.63
CA ILE A 129 16.45 9.90 15.38
C ILE A 129 17.86 9.76 14.78
N VAL A 130 18.43 8.55 14.86
CA VAL A 130 19.78 8.21 14.36
C VAL A 130 19.76 7.27 13.16
N VAL A 131 18.58 6.78 12.78
CA VAL A 131 18.36 6.01 11.55
C VAL A 131 17.44 6.81 10.62
N THR A 132 17.86 6.97 9.37
CA THR A 132 17.05 7.65 8.35
C THR A 132 15.91 6.73 7.91
N GLU A 133 14.71 7.26 7.90
CA GLU A 133 13.48 6.58 7.50
C GLU A 133 12.97 7.11 6.15
N PHE A 134 11.74 6.76 5.79
CA PHE A 134 11.13 7.16 4.53
C PHE A 134 11.02 8.68 4.39
N GLY A 135 10.35 9.35 5.33
CA GLY A 135 10.13 10.80 5.31
C GLY A 135 11.03 11.59 6.26
N THR A 136 11.84 10.94 7.09
CA THR A 136 12.64 11.60 8.13
C THR A 136 14.11 11.28 8.00
N ALA A 137 14.95 12.32 7.88
CA ALA A 137 16.40 12.17 7.90
C ALA A 137 16.91 12.02 9.35
N ALA A 138 17.86 11.11 9.57
CA ALA A 138 18.57 11.04 10.83
C ALA A 138 19.35 12.32 11.13
N VAL A 139 19.57 12.58 12.42
CA VAL A 139 20.54 13.59 12.85
C VAL A 139 21.92 13.18 12.35
N PRO A 140 22.65 14.04 11.62
CA PRO A 140 23.98 13.72 11.13
C PRO A 140 24.90 13.33 12.29
N ASP A 141 25.57 12.18 12.17
CA ASP A 141 26.66 11.85 13.08
C ASP A 141 27.91 12.66 12.69
N PRO A 142 28.43 13.55 13.55
CA PRO A 142 29.60 14.37 13.26
C PRO A 142 30.90 13.54 13.15
N CYS A 143 30.91 12.30 13.63
CA CYS A 143 32.08 11.40 13.58
C CYS A 143 32.19 10.62 12.26
N HIS A 144 31.15 10.59 11.43
CA HIS A 144 31.18 9.88 10.15
C HIS A 144 31.61 10.81 9.00
N SER A 145 32.70 10.45 8.32
CA SER A 145 33.14 11.14 7.10
C SER A 145 32.17 10.88 5.94
N ILE A 146 32.26 11.69 4.87
CA ILE A 146 31.50 11.47 3.64
C ILE A 146 31.79 10.06 3.07
N PHE A 147 33.04 9.59 3.19
CA PHE A 147 33.45 8.27 2.72
C PHE A 147 32.75 7.15 3.51
N ASP A 148 32.61 7.31 4.83
CA ASP A 148 31.91 6.34 5.68
C ASP A 148 30.43 6.23 5.31
N ARG A 149 29.78 7.36 5.03
CA ARG A 149 28.37 7.41 4.57
C ARG A 149 28.17 6.71 3.23
N VAL A 150 29.08 6.95 2.28
CA VAL A 150 29.04 6.27 0.96
C VAL A 150 29.34 4.78 1.10
N SER A 151 30.21 4.37 2.02
CA SER A 151 30.51 2.96 2.27
C SER A 151 29.34 2.21 2.92
N ALA A 152 28.57 2.88 3.77
CA ALA A 152 27.36 2.34 4.41
C ALA A 152 26.27 2.00 3.38
N MET A 153 26.18 2.73 2.27
CA MET A 153 25.27 2.45 1.14
C MET A 153 25.35 1.00 0.62
N PHE A 154 26.51 0.34 0.79
CA PHE A 154 26.73 -1.03 0.32
C PHE A 154 26.53 -2.10 1.41
N ARG A 155 26.07 -1.70 2.60
CA ARG A 155 25.78 -2.60 3.73
C ARG A 155 24.27 -2.59 4.00
N PRO A 156 23.54 -3.68 3.70
CA PRO A 156 22.11 -3.78 4.03
C PRO A 156 21.82 -3.48 5.50
N GLU A 157 22.75 -3.81 6.40
CA GLU A 157 22.68 -3.58 7.85
C GLU A 157 22.51 -2.12 8.29
N SER A 158 22.80 -1.14 7.43
CA SER A 158 22.59 0.28 7.73
C SER A 158 21.22 0.82 7.31
N ALA A 159 20.42 0.04 6.58
CA ALA A 159 19.05 0.42 6.25
C ALA A 159 18.13 0.23 7.46
N SER A 160 17.04 1.01 7.51
CA SER A 160 16.02 0.82 8.54
C SER A 160 15.41 -0.58 8.47
N ASP A 161 15.19 -1.19 9.63
CA ASP A 161 14.43 -2.42 9.79
C ASP A 161 13.06 -2.17 10.46
N ASN A 162 12.53 -0.94 10.38
CA ASN A 162 11.21 -0.63 10.91
C ASN A 162 10.08 -1.31 10.09
N SER A 163 9.64 -2.50 10.51
CA SER A 163 8.65 -3.34 9.83
C SER A 163 7.21 -3.01 10.22
N MET A 164 6.77 -1.77 9.96
CA MET A 164 5.53 -1.18 10.50
C MET A 164 4.27 -1.28 9.62
N ILE A 165 4.33 -2.01 8.50
CA ILE A 165 3.24 -1.97 7.51
C ILE A 165 2.25 -3.10 7.73
N SER A 166 2.72 -4.35 7.73
CA SER A 166 1.84 -5.53 7.73
C SER A 166 2.40 -6.68 8.57
N ILE A 167 1.59 -7.75 8.72
CA ILE A 167 1.96 -9.01 9.35
C ILE A 167 1.32 -10.16 8.57
N TYR A 168 2.11 -11.18 8.21
CA TYR A 168 1.66 -12.34 7.43
C TYR A 168 2.30 -13.64 7.92
N PRO A 169 1.65 -14.79 7.73
CA PRO A 169 2.26 -16.09 7.99
C PRO A 169 3.26 -16.49 6.90
N ILE A 170 4.36 -17.11 7.32
CA ILE A 170 5.24 -17.93 6.49
C ILE A 170 5.39 -19.26 7.24
N GLY A 171 4.68 -20.29 6.76
CA GLY A 171 4.50 -21.54 7.51
C GLY A 171 3.65 -21.29 8.76
N ASP A 172 4.09 -21.86 9.88
CA ASP A 172 3.41 -21.73 11.19
C ASP A 172 3.87 -20.49 11.99
N GLU A 173 4.77 -19.70 11.42
CA GLU A 173 5.36 -18.52 12.05
C GLU A 173 4.78 -17.23 11.43
N LEU A 174 4.69 -16.16 12.24
CA LEU A 174 4.21 -14.85 11.80
C LEU A 174 5.34 -13.86 11.68
N TYR A 175 5.32 -13.06 10.62
CA TYR A 175 6.36 -12.06 10.33
C TYR A 175 5.76 -10.69 10.06
N THR A 176 6.38 -9.64 10.59
CA THR A 176 6.07 -8.26 10.20
C THR A 176 6.86 -7.84 8.98
N PHE A 177 6.26 -7.00 8.13
CA PHE A 177 6.86 -6.50 6.89
C PHE A 177 6.80 -4.97 6.81
N ALA A 178 7.76 -4.42 6.07
CA ALA A 178 7.70 -3.11 5.44
C ALA A 178 8.21 -3.26 3.99
N GLU A 179 8.73 -2.18 3.41
CA GLU A 179 9.32 -2.19 2.06
C GLU A 179 10.86 -2.17 2.09
N THR A 180 11.40 -2.90 3.06
CA THR A 180 12.83 -3.07 3.31
C THR A 180 13.17 -4.56 3.18
N PRO A 181 14.43 -4.98 3.16
CA PRO A 181 14.77 -6.40 3.10
C PRO A 181 14.55 -7.15 4.42
N PHE A 182 14.09 -6.47 5.49
CA PHE A 182 14.00 -7.04 6.82
C PHE A 182 12.57 -7.42 7.18
N VAL A 183 12.43 -8.58 7.81
CA VAL A 183 11.20 -9.06 8.44
C VAL A 183 11.49 -9.52 9.86
N HIS A 184 10.50 -9.47 10.75
CA HIS A 184 10.67 -9.84 12.16
C HIS A 184 9.69 -10.93 12.55
N ARG A 185 10.19 -12.04 13.09
CA ARG A 185 9.34 -13.12 13.60
C ARG A 185 8.68 -12.67 14.90
N ILE A 186 7.37 -12.88 14.99
CA ILE A 186 6.54 -12.46 16.12
C ILE A 186 5.92 -13.67 16.79
N ASN A 187 6.00 -13.71 18.11
CA ASN A 187 5.22 -14.63 18.91
C ASN A 187 3.72 -14.25 18.82
N PRO A 188 2.85 -15.12 18.27
CA PRO A 188 1.44 -14.79 18.01
C PRO A 188 0.60 -14.59 19.29
N ARG A 189 1.08 -15.06 20.45
CA ARG A 189 0.37 -14.97 21.73
C ARG A 189 0.82 -13.77 22.56
N THR A 190 2.13 -13.52 22.62
CA THR A 190 2.74 -12.49 23.49
C THR A 190 3.17 -11.22 22.73
N LEU A 191 3.09 -11.24 21.40
CA LEU A 191 3.62 -10.21 20.50
C LEU A 191 5.12 -9.94 20.63
N ALA A 192 5.86 -10.82 21.31
CA ALA A 192 7.30 -10.70 21.44
C ALA A 192 7.98 -10.82 20.07
N THR A 193 8.96 -9.95 19.81
CA THR A 193 9.86 -10.11 18.65
C THR A 193 10.89 -11.17 18.97
N GLU A 194 10.90 -12.26 18.19
CA GLU A 194 11.73 -13.44 18.45
C GLU A 194 12.93 -13.54 17.53
N ALA A 195 12.82 -13.03 16.30
CA ALA A 195 13.90 -13.06 15.32
C ALA A 195 13.83 -11.86 14.37
N ARG A 196 14.98 -11.55 13.77
CA ARG A 196 15.14 -10.56 12.69
C ARG A 196 15.78 -11.28 11.52
N ILE A 197 15.12 -11.27 10.36
CA ILE A 197 15.55 -11.98 9.17
C ILE A 197 15.79 -10.96 8.05
N CYS A 198 16.91 -11.12 7.35
CA CYS A 198 17.24 -10.36 6.14
C CYS A 198 16.94 -11.23 4.91
N VAL A 199 15.87 -10.94 4.19
CA VAL A 199 15.44 -11.71 3.00
C VAL A 199 16.49 -11.67 1.88
N SER A 200 17.28 -10.59 1.83
CA SER A 200 18.40 -10.45 0.89
C SER A 200 19.44 -11.57 1.04
N ASP A 201 19.65 -12.09 2.25
CA ASP A 201 20.68 -13.11 2.51
C ASP A 201 20.34 -14.45 1.84
N TYR A 202 19.05 -14.70 1.58
CA TYR A 202 18.54 -15.93 0.99
C TYR A 202 18.33 -15.82 -0.52
N THR A 203 17.84 -14.66 -0.98
CA THR A 203 17.29 -14.52 -2.34
C THR A 203 18.05 -13.51 -3.21
N GLY A 204 18.88 -12.66 -2.60
CA GLY A 204 19.61 -11.59 -3.28
C GLY A 204 18.74 -10.38 -3.69
N VAL A 205 17.49 -10.31 -3.23
CA VAL A 205 16.66 -9.11 -3.45
C VAL A 205 17.18 -7.92 -2.64
N ILE A 206 17.04 -6.71 -3.16
CA ILE A 206 17.43 -5.45 -2.51
C ILE A 206 16.38 -5.07 -1.46
N HIS A 207 15.11 -5.12 -1.84
CA HIS A 207 13.95 -4.95 -0.97
C HIS A 207 12.76 -5.67 -1.60
N HIS A 208 11.69 -5.88 -0.83
CA HIS A 208 10.46 -6.51 -1.29
C HIS A 208 9.24 -5.72 -0.85
N THR A 209 8.08 -6.04 -1.41
CA THR A 209 6.83 -5.42 -0.97
C THR A 209 6.41 -5.96 0.40
N SER A 210 5.48 -5.24 1.05
CA SER A 210 4.89 -5.59 2.34
C SER A 210 3.63 -6.46 2.20
N HIS A 211 3.29 -6.89 0.99
CA HIS A 211 2.05 -7.61 0.68
C HIS A 211 2.36 -8.90 -0.08
N PRO A 212 2.96 -9.90 0.59
CA PRO A 212 3.12 -11.22 0.01
C PRO A 212 1.77 -11.89 -0.22
N HIS A 213 1.71 -12.77 -1.22
CA HIS A 213 0.58 -13.68 -1.41
C HIS A 213 0.84 -15.01 -0.70
N VAL A 214 -0.02 -15.36 0.26
CA VAL A 214 -0.01 -16.65 0.96
C VAL A 214 -1.04 -17.58 0.30
N LEU A 215 -0.59 -18.63 -0.36
CA LEU A 215 -1.49 -19.57 -1.03
C LEU A 215 -2.07 -20.60 -0.05
N SER A 216 -3.20 -21.21 -0.44
CA SER A 216 -3.87 -22.25 0.35
C SER A 216 -3.01 -23.50 0.60
N ASN A 217 -1.99 -23.74 -0.23
CA ASN A 217 -1.01 -24.81 -0.03
C ASN A 217 0.18 -24.39 0.84
N GLY A 218 0.14 -23.21 1.48
CA GLY A 218 1.19 -22.67 2.34
C GLY A 218 2.38 -22.04 1.61
N THR A 219 2.43 -22.08 0.27
CA THR A 219 3.48 -21.40 -0.50
C THR A 219 3.28 -19.90 -0.43
N VAL A 220 4.35 -19.14 -0.20
CA VAL A 220 4.30 -17.68 -0.18
C VAL A 220 5.04 -17.10 -1.37
N TYR A 221 4.42 -16.18 -2.08
CA TYR A 221 5.07 -15.39 -3.13
C TYR A 221 5.20 -13.93 -2.71
N ASN A 222 6.31 -13.29 -3.03
CA ASN A 222 6.47 -11.85 -2.84
C ASN A 222 7.14 -11.19 -4.05
N LEU A 223 6.92 -9.89 -4.25
CA LEU A 223 7.57 -9.10 -5.29
C LEU A 223 8.77 -8.34 -4.70
N GLY A 224 9.92 -8.49 -5.33
CA GLY A 224 11.22 -7.93 -4.96
C GLY A 224 11.80 -7.05 -6.05
N LEU A 225 12.63 -6.08 -5.67
CA LEU A 225 13.59 -5.45 -6.58
C LEU A 225 14.91 -6.20 -6.46
N GLY A 226 15.43 -6.71 -7.57
CA GLY A 226 16.76 -7.32 -7.66
C GLY A 226 17.66 -6.56 -8.62
N SER A 227 18.89 -7.05 -8.77
CA SER A 227 19.85 -6.53 -9.75
C SER A 227 20.54 -7.65 -10.49
N THR A 228 20.78 -7.45 -11.78
CA THR A 228 21.53 -8.34 -12.65
C THR A 228 22.61 -7.54 -13.39
N LYS A 229 23.43 -8.23 -14.19
CA LYS A 229 24.45 -7.56 -15.03
C LYS A 229 23.85 -6.55 -16.02
N SER A 230 22.60 -6.72 -16.44
CA SER A 230 21.93 -5.85 -17.41
C SER A 230 21.20 -4.66 -16.77
N GLY A 231 21.02 -4.67 -15.44
CA GLY A 231 20.36 -3.62 -14.67
C GLY A 231 19.39 -4.16 -13.62
N PRO A 232 18.56 -3.28 -13.03
CA PRO A 232 17.54 -3.65 -12.06
C PRO A 232 16.45 -4.52 -12.70
N VAL A 233 15.93 -5.46 -11.92
CA VAL A 233 14.88 -6.39 -12.32
C VAL A 233 13.82 -6.48 -11.23
N TYR A 234 12.56 -6.63 -11.62
CA TYR A 234 11.51 -7.09 -10.72
C TYR A 234 11.64 -8.61 -10.57
N GLN A 235 11.59 -9.12 -9.35
CA GLN A 235 11.76 -10.54 -9.03
C GLN A 235 10.57 -11.05 -8.24
N ILE A 236 9.98 -12.16 -8.70
CA ILE A 236 9.02 -12.90 -7.91
C ILE A 236 9.80 -13.88 -7.04
N ILE A 237 9.74 -13.69 -5.72
CA ILE A 237 10.35 -14.55 -4.71
C ILE A 237 9.34 -15.62 -4.33
N CYS A 238 9.78 -16.87 -4.25
CA CYS A 238 9.00 -18.01 -3.77
C CYS A 238 9.59 -18.50 -2.45
N PHE A 239 8.77 -18.57 -1.41
CA PHE A 239 9.04 -19.31 -0.18
C PHE A 239 8.21 -20.59 -0.24
N PRO A 240 8.80 -21.73 -0.63
CA PRO A 240 8.07 -22.99 -0.73
C PRO A 240 7.62 -23.45 0.65
N HIS A 241 6.41 -24.00 0.74
CA HIS A 241 5.91 -24.54 2.00
C HIS A 241 6.77 -25.74 2.47
N GLY A 242 7.14 -25.75 3.74
CA GLY A 242 7.94 -26.79 4.37
C GLY A 242 8.78 -26.25 5.52
N GLU A 243 9.68 -27.08 6.04
CA GLU A 243 10.73 -26.63 6.95
C GLU A 243 11.71 -25.69 6.23
N ASP A 244 12.32 -24.77 6.97
CA ASP A 244 13.37 -23.86 6.48
C ASP A 244 12.93 -23.07 5.22
N MET A 245 11.72 -22.48 5.26
CA MET A 245 11.12 -21.77 4.11
C MET A 245 12.00 -20.63 3.56
N PHE A 246 12.81 -19.98 4.40
CA PHE A 246 13.73 -18.93 3.98
C PHE A 246 14.97 -19.49 3.29
N GLU A 247 15.58 -20.53 3.85
CA GLU A 247 16.74 -21.24 3.29
C GLU A 247 16.42 -21.85 1.93
N ASN A 248 15.17 -22.30 1.76
CA ASN A 248 14.65 -22.86 0.52
C ASN A 248 14.05 -21.80 -0.43
N ALA A 249 14.07 -20.52 -0.06
CA ALA A 249 13.52 -19.45 -0.89
C ALA A 249 14.32 -19.27 -2.18
N TYR A 250 13.64 -18.94 -3.29
CA TYR A 250 14.29 -18.73 -4.58
C TYR A 250 13.54 -17.72 -5.46
N VAL A 251 14.25 -17.12 -6.42
CA VAL A 251 13.65 -16.27 -7.45
C VAL A 251 12.94 -17.17 -8.48
N LYS A 252 11.61 -17.07 -8.52
CA LYS A 252 10.73 -17.87 -9.39
C LYS A 252 10.61 -17.28 -10.79
N ALA A 253 10.58 -15.96 -10.90
CA ALA A 253 10.49 -15.25 -12.17
C ALA A 253 11.17 -13.88 -12.04
N GLN A 254 11.59 -13.31 -13.15
CA GLN A 254 12.12 -11.95 -13.17
C GLN A 254 11.87 -11.25 -14.50
N ILE A 255 11.62 -9.94 -14.44
CA ILE A 255 11.50 -9.09 -15.64
C ILE A 255 12.35 -7.83 -15.46
N PRO A 256 12.97 -7.30 -16.53
CA PRO A 256 13.75 -6.07 -16.45
C PRO A 256 12.85 -4.87 -16.12
N CYS A 257 13.32 -3.98 -15.25
CA CYS A 257 12.65 -2.70 -15.04
C CYS A 257 12.76 -1.84 -16.30
N ARG A 258 11.72 -1.05 -16.62
CA ARG A 258 11.75 -0.21 -17.83
C ARG A 258 12.83 0.87 -17.80
N TRP A 259 13.24 1.31 -16.61
CA TRP A 259 14.24 2.36 -16.41
C TRP A 259 15.39 1.89 -15.53
N LYS A 260 16.60 1.83 -16.10
CA LYS A 260 17.80 1.33 -15.41
C LYS A 260 18.23 2.17 -14.20
N LEU A 261 17.97 3.48 -14.22
CA LEU A 261 18.36 4.41 -13.14
C LEU A 261 17.17 4.89 -12.31
N ASN A 262 15.95 4.46 -12.64
CA ASN A 262 14.73 4.87 -11.96
C ASN A 262 13.75 3.68 -11.91
N PRO A 263 14.07 2.55 -11.28
CA PRO A 263 13.12 1.44 -11.13
C PRO A 263 11.78 1.94 -10.57
N GLY A 264 10.67 1.44 -11.11
CA GLY A 264 9.33 1.79 -10.64
C GLY A 264 9.10 1.31 -9.20
N TYR A 265 8.43 2.14 -8.41
CA TYR A 265 7.98 1.86 -7.05
C TYR A 265 6.94 0.74 -7.04
N MET A 266 7.04 -0.17 -6.08
CA MET A 266 6.21 -1.37 -5.96
C MET A 266 5.66 -1.49 -4.53
N HIS A 267 4.33 -1.52 -4.39
CA HIS A 267 3.65 -1.71 -3.11
C HIS A 267 2.95 -3.07 -3.02
N THR A 268 2.31 -3.50 -4.11
CA THR A 268 1.65 -4.82 -4.22
C THR A 268 1.91 -5.42 -5.60
N PHE A 269 1.56 -6.69 -5.78
CA PHE A 269 1.54 -7.38 -7.06
C PHE A 269 0.35 -8.33 -7.08
N GLY A 270 0.01 -8.88 -8.24
CA GLY A 270 -1.07 -9.86 -8.38
C GLY A 270 -0.55 -11.25 -8.77
N LEU A 271 -1.38 -12.26 -8.53
CA LEU A 271 -1.25 -13.57 -9.14
C LEU A 271 -2.62 -14.16 -9.51
N THR A 272 -2.70 -14.80 -10.67
CA THR A 272 -3.83 -15.60 -11.13
C THR A 272 -3.44 -17.08 -11.07
N GLU A 273 -4.27 -17.98 -11.60
CA GLU A 273 -3.94 -19.40 -11.72
C GLU A 273 -2.63 -19.61 -12.50
N ASN A 274 -2.45 -18.92 -13.62
CA ASN A 274 -1.35 -19.13 -14.57
C ASN A 274 -0.34 -17.98 -14.64
N TYR A 275 -0.64 -16.79 -14.12
CA TYR A 275 0.22 -15.61 -14.27
C TYR A 275 0.56 -14.95 -12.93
N PHE A 276 1.78 -14.42 -12.82
CA PHE A 276 2.07 -13.30 -11.95
C PHE A 276 1.74 -12.01 -12.71
N VAL A 277 1.12 -11.04 -12.03
CA VAL A 277 0.71 -9.76 -12.59
C VAL A 277 1.54 -8.66 -11.93
N ILE A 278 2.43 -8.02 -12.68
CA ILE A 278 3.23 -6.90 -12.20
C ILE A 278 2.71 -5.62 -12.85
N VAL A 279 2.20 -4.69 -12.05
CA VAL A 279 1.73 -3.38 -12.52
C VAL A 279 2.82 -2.33 -12.26
N GLU A 280 3.54 -1.93 -13.30
CA GLU A 280 4.63 -0.95 -13.23
C GLU A 280 4.07 0.47 -13.46
N GLN A 281 3.84 1.16 -12.34
CA GLN A 281 3.38 2.55 -12.31
C GLN A 281 4.52 3.57 -12.51
N PRO A 282 4.23 4.80 -12.94
CA PRO A 282 5.20 5.85 -13.20
C PRO A 282 5.69 6.65 -11.99
N LEU A 283 5.50 6.11 -10.77
CA LEU A 283 6.30 6.50 -9.62
C LEU A 283 7.56 5.65 -9.58
N SER A 284 8.73 6.25 -9.46
CA SER A 284 10.02 5.55 -9.46
C SER A 284 10.90 5.93 -8.29
N VAL A 285 11.83 5.04 -7.94
CA VAL A 285 12.92 5.32 -6.99
C VAL A 285 14.18 5.65 -7.80
N SER A 286 14.59 6.91 -7.80
CA SER A 286 15.71 7.39 -8.59
C SER A 286 17.05 7.06 -7.95
N LEU A 287 17.85 6.22 -8.60
CA LEU A 287 19.19 5.84 -8.10
C LEU A 287 20.13 7.05 -7.97
N SER A 288 19.99 8.02 -8.88
CA SER A 288 20.80 9.23 -8.85
C SER A 288 20.44 10.16 -7.69
N GLU A 289 19.15 10.26 -7.33
CA GLU A 289 18.76 11.00 -6.13
C GLU A 289 19.11 10.20 -4.88
N TYR A 290 18.98 8.87 -4.88
CA TYR A 290 19.40 8.02 -3.75
C TYR A 290 20.85 8.28 -3.36
N ILE A 291 21.78 8.30 -4.32
CA ILE A 291 23.19 8.66 -4.06
C ILE A 291 23.30 10.07 -3.45
N LYS A 292 22.55 11.06 -3.96
CA LYS A 292 22.53 12.41 -3.38
C LYS A 292 21.98 12.43 -1.96
N THR A 293 20.93 11.66 -1.66
CA THR A 293 20.33 11.63 -0.32
C THR A 293 21.34 11.16 0.73
N GLN A 294 22.20 10.19 0.38
CA GLN A 294 23.26 9.72 1.26
C GLN A 294 24.34 10.79 1.48
N VAL A 295 24.73 11.52 0.42
CA VAL A 295 25.75 12.57 0.50
C VAL A 295 25.25 13.80 1.27
N PHE A 296 24.00 14.21 1.05
CA PHE A 296 23.40 15.42 1.61
C PHE A 296 22.51 15.18 2.83
N ASN A 297 22.48 13.94 3.36
CA ASN A 297 21.67 13.54 4.52
C ASN A 297 20.18 13.91 4.37
N GLN A 298 19.57 13.43 3.28
CA GLN A 298 18.13 13.57 3.01
C GLN A 298 17.40 12.25 3.29
N ASN A 299 16.08 12.32 3.47
CA ASN A 299 15.22 11.15 3.66
C ASN A 299 14.99 10.37 2.35
N MET A 300 14.42 9.16 2.43
CA MET A 300 14.25 8.31 1.24
C MET A 300 13.16 8.80 0.29
N SER A 301 12.16 9.53 0.76
CA SER A 301 11.09 10.06 -0.08
C SER A 301 11.62 11.04 -1.15
N ALA A 302 12.75 11.72 -0.90
CA ALA A 302 13.44 12.55 -1.88
C ALA A 302 13.94 11.76 -3.12
N CYS A 303 13.97 10.42 -3.05
CA CYS A 303 14.32 9.58 -4.20
C CYS A 303 13.14 9.38 -5.16
N LEU A 304 11.91 9.67 -4.74
CA LEU A 304 10.71 9.42 -5.53
C LEU A 304 10.60 10.41 -6.70
N LYS A 305 10.35 9.89 -7.90
CA LYS A 305 10.07 10.67 -9.11
C LYS A 305 8.82 10.15 -9.82
N TRP A 306 7.85 11.03 -10.00
CA TRP A 306 6.64 10.81 -10.77
C TRP A 306 6.85 11.24 -12.22
N PHE A 307 6.46 10.39 -13.16
CA PHE A 307 6.48 10.69 -14.60
C PHE A 307 5.05 10.69 -15.14
N ASP A 308 4.36 11.82 -15.00
CA ASP A 308 2.96 12.03 -15.41
C ASP A 308 2.70 11.69 -16.88
N ASP A 309 3.65 11.97 -17.76
CA ASP A 309 3.60 11.73 -19.19
C ASP A 309 3.88 10.27 -19.62
N LYS A 310 4.00 9.33 -18.66
CA LYS A 310 4.35 7.93 -18.91
C LYS A 310 3.22 6.99 -18.51
N PRO A 311 2.91 5.98 -19.34
CA PRO A 311 1.83 5.06 -19.04
C PRO A 311 2.17 4.12 -17.86
N CYS A 312 1.14 3.49 -17.31
CA CYS A 312 1.31 2.26 -16.53
C CYS A 312 1.43 1.06 -17.47
N TYR A 313 2.23 0.05 -17.06
CA TYR A 313 2.32 -1.23 -17.75
C TYR A 313 1.81 -2.38 -16.88
N PHE A 314 1.10 -3.32 -17.50
CA PHE A 314 0.76 -4.61 -16.90
C PHE A 314 1.60 -5.69 -17.56
N TYR A 315 2.41 -6.39 -16.77
CA TYR A 315 3.19 -7.54 -17.22
C TYR A 315 2.55 -8.82 -16.69
N LEU A 316 2.19 -9.72 -17.60
CA LEU A 316 1.75 -11.07 -17.26
C LEU A 316 2.92 -12.03 -17.45
N VAL A 317 3.38 -12.65 -16.36
CA VAL A 317 4.52 -13.56 -16.34
C VAL A 317 4.02 -14.96 -16.01
N HIS A 318 4.26 -15.95 -16.86
CA HIS A 318 3.79 -17.31 -16.62
C HIS A 318 4.34 -17.85 -15.30
N ARG A 319 3.46 -18.34 -14.42
CA ARG A 319 3.83 -18.93 -13.13
C ARG A 319 4.62 -20.21 -13.29
N GLN A 320 4.38 -20.98 -14.36
CA GLN A 320 5.10 -22.23 -14.56
C GLN A 320 6.54 -21.98 -15.02
N THR A 321 6.71 -21.24 -16.13
CA THR A 321 8.01 -21.03 -16.79
C THR A 321 8.81 -19.85 -16.24
N GLY A 322 8.14 -18.86 -15.65
CA GLY A 322 8.74 -17.60 -15.23
C GLY A 322 8.99 -16.61 -16.38
N GLU A 323 8.46 -16.90 -17.57
CA GLU A 323 8.66 -16.09 -18.78
C GLU A 323 7.56 -15.03 -18.93
N LEU A 324 7.92 -13.86 -19.46
CA LEU A 324 6.96 -12.81 -19.79
C LEU A 324 6.07 -13.28 -20.95
N ALA A 325 4.77 -13.34 -20.71
CA ALA A 325 3.78 -13.80 -21.67
C ALA A 325 3.14 -12.64 -22.44
N HIS A 326 2.68 -11.62 -21.69
CA HIS A 326 1.92 -10.51 -22.24
C HIS A 326 2.31 -9.18 -21.59
N LYS A 327 2.19 -8.10 -22.36
CA LYS A 327 2.42 -6.73 -21.90
C LYS A 327 1.28 -5.82 -22.38
N PHE A 328 0.63 -5.13 -21.46
CA PHE A 328 -0.44 -4.17 -21.74
C PHE A 328 -0.05 -2.78 -21.23
N GLN A 329 -0.69 -1.76 -21.78
CA GLN A 329 -0.49 -0.37 -21.43
C GLN A 329 -1.82 0.25 -20.98
N SER A 330 -1.81 1.19 -20.04
CA SER A 330 -2.98 2.03 -19.73
C SER A 330 -2.58 3.50 -19.60
N ASN A 331 -3.57 4.35 -19.32
CA ASN A 331 -3.31 5.70 -18.79
C ASN A 331 -2.45 5.65 -17.52
N THR A 332 -1.78 6.76 -17.25
CA THR A 332 -1.02 7.03 -16.03
C THR A 332 -1.94 6.99 -14.80
N PHE A 333 -1.59 6.19 -13.80
CA PHE A 333 -2.24 6.19 -12.48
C PHE A 333 -1.23 5.77 -11.40
N PHE A 334 -1.53 6.08 -10.15
CA PHE A 334 -0.80 5.59 -8.98
C PHE A 334 -1.68 4.59 -8.22
N TYR A 335 -1.10 3.57 -7.61
CA TYR A 335 -1.82 2.63 -6.75
C TYR A 335 -0.92 2.14 -5.63
N MET A 336 -1.57 1.77 -4.53
CA MET A 336 -0.98 1.00 -3.45
C MET A 336 -1.48 -0.44 -3.54
N HIS A 337 -2.80 -0.65 -3.52
CA HIS A 337 -3.38 -1.98 -3.36
C HIS A 337 -4.13 -2.50 -4.58
N ILE A 338 -3.81 -3.73 -4.96
CA ILE A 338 -4.64 -4.57 -5.84
C ILE A 338 -5.71 -5.25 -4.97
N ILE A 339 -6.97 -5.24 -5.44
CA ILE A 339 -8.12 -5.84 -4.76
C ILE A 339 -8.13 -7.36 -4.99
N ASN A 340 -8.19 -7.77 -6.26
CA ASN A 340 -8.07 -9.16 -6.70
C ASN A 340 -7.75 -9.22 -8.20
N GLN A 341 -7.36 -10.39 -8.66
CA GLN A 341 -7.07 -10.66 -10.06
C GLN A 341 -7.40 -12.12 -10.38
N TYR A 342 -7.91 -12.41 -11.57
CA TYR A 342 -8.26 -13.77 -11.96
C TYR A 342 -8.31 -13.93 -13.48
N GLU A 343 -8.36 -15.17 -13.94
CA GLU A 343 -8.53 -15.51 -15.35
C GLU A 343 -10.00 -15.87 -15.63
N GLN A 344 -10.54 -15.36 -16.74
CA GLN A 344 -11.88 -15.69 -17.21
C GLN A 344 -11.97 -15.53 -18.73
N ASP A 345 -12.50 -16.54 -19.42
CA ASP A 345 -12.83 -16.51 -20.86
C ASP A 345 -11.74 -15.86 -21.74
N ASP A 346 -10.48 -16.30 -21.62
CA ASP A 346 -9.31 -15.77 -22.36
C ASP A 346 -8.91 -14.32 -22.00
N HIS A 347 -9.28 -13.86 -20.81
CA HIS A 347 -8.88 -12.58 -20.25
C HIS A 347 -8.29 -12.75 -18.86
N VAL A 348 -7.40 -11.82 -18.47
CA VAL A 348 -7.09 -11.56 -17.06
C VAL A 348 -7.87 -10.34 -16.60
N VAL A 349 -8.67 -10.49 -15.55
CA VAL A 349 -9.35 -9.39 -14.87
C VAL A 349 -8.50 -8.97 -13.68
N ILE A 350 -8.31 -7.67 -13.47
CA ILE A 350 -7.58 -7.13 -12.31
C ILE A 350 -8.30 -5.89 -11.78
N ASP A 351 -8.59 -5.90 -10.49
CA ASP A 351 -9.27 -4.83 -9.77
C ASP A 351 -8.27 -4.12 -8.84
N ILE A 352 -8.19 -2.79 -8.89
CA ILE A 352 -7.13 -2.00 -8.22
C ILE A 352 -7.72 -0.74 -7.58
N CYS A 353 -7.25 -0.37 -6.39
CA CYS A 353 -7.49 0.95 -5.79
C CYS A 353 -6.55 1.98 -6.45
N CYS A 354 -7.06 2.76 -7.39
CA CYS A 354 -6.27 3.68 -8.22
C CYS A 354 -6.44 5.14 -7.79
N TYR A 355 -5.34 5.86 -7.81
CA TYR A 355 -5.22 7.30 -7.65
C TYR A 355 -4.80 7.96 -8.95
N LYS A 356 -5.15 9.24 -9.10
CA LYS A 356 -4.65 10.09 -10.18
C LYS A 356 -3.13 10.15 -10.22
N ASN A 357 -2.52 10.33 -9.05
CA ASN A 357 -1.11 10.62 -8.88
C ASN A 357 -0.69 10.25 -7.43
N PRO A 358 0.60 10.32 -7.09
CA PRO A 358 1.08 9.91 -5.77
C PRO A 358 1.00 11.01 -4.71
N GLU A 359 0.21 12.08 -4.91
CA GLU A 359 0.14 13.21 -3.94
C GLU A 359 -0.33 12.76 -2.55
N MET A 360 -1.14 11.68 -2.47
CA MET A 360 -1.50 11.04 -1.19
C MET A 360 -0.28 10.80 -0.27
N ILE A 361 0.88 10.44 -0.84
CA ILE A 361 2.12 10.22 -0.06
C ILE A 361 2.54 11.52 0.65
N ASN A 362 2.44 12.67 0.00
CA ASN A 362 2.76 13.96 0.63
C ASN A 362 1.76 14.32 1.73
N SER A 363 0.51 13.88 1.57
CA SER A 363 -0.58 14.15 2.50
C SER A 363 -0.52 13.25 3.75
N MET A 364 0.38 12.26 3.76
CA MET A 364 0.74 11.41 4.91
C MET A 364 1.93 11.92 5.73
N TYR A 365 2.52 13.07 5.39
CA TYR A 365 3.38 13.80 6.33
C TYR A 365 2.57 14.24 7.55
N LEU A 366 3.14 14.12 8.75
CA LEU A 366 2.45 14.46 10.00
C LEU A 366 2.03 15.94 10.02
N GLU A 367 2.84 16.82 9.44
CA GLU A 367 2.49 18.24 9.28
C GLU A 367 1.26 18.42 8.37
N SER A 368 1.18 17.68 7.26
CA SER A 368 0.01 17.69 6.37
C SER A 368 -1.25 17.21 7.10
N ILE A 369 -1.14 16.13 7.89
CA ILE A 369 -2.23 15.58 8.71
C ILE A 369 -2.68 16.59 9.79
N MET A 370 -1.74 17.25 10.48
CA MET A 370 -2.03 18.27 11.49
C MET A 370 -2.76 19.48 10.89
N ASN A 371 -2.40 19.87 9.67
CA ASN A 371 -2.94 21.05 9.00
C ASN A 371 -4.08 20.75 8.02
N MET A 372 -4.57 19.51 7.95
CA MET A 372 -5.55 19.10 6.93
C MET A 372 -6.81 19.97 6.93
N GLN A 373 -7.24 20.46 8.10
CA GLN A 373 -8.42 21.31 8.24
C GLN A 373 -8.30 22.68 7.58
N SER A 374 -7.09 23.05 7.14
CA SER A 374 -6.79 24.30 6.43
C SER A 374 -6.45 24.10 4.95
N ASN A 375 -6.40 22.84 4.47
CA ASN A 375 -6.08 22.51 3.09
C ASN A 375 -7.34 21.99 2.38
N PRO A 376 -7.99 22.78 1.51
CA PRO A 376 -9.20 22.35 0.79
C PRO A 376 -8.95 21.21 -0.20
N ASN A 377 -7.70 20.96 -0.60
CA ASN A 377 -7.35 19.94 -1.59
C ASN A 377 -7.02 18.58 -0.98
N TYR A 378 -6.94 18.47 0.35
CA TYR A 378 -6.50 17.25 1.04
C TYR A 378 -7.37 16.03 0.69
N ALA A 379 -8.70 16.21 0.57
CA ALA A 379 -9.60 15.13 0.18
C ALA A 379 -9.37 14.63 -1.23
N ALA A 380 -9.20 15.54 -2.20
CA ALA A 380 -8.95 15.19 -3.59
C ALA A 380 -7.62 14.41 -3.75
N GLU A 381 -6.61 14.73 -2.94
CA GLU A 381 -5.32 14.02 -2.91
C GLU A 381 -5.43 12.58 -2.38
N PHE A 382 -6.44 12.29 -1.54
CA PHE A 382 -6.69 10.98 -0.92
C PHE A 382 -7.77 10.14 -1.62
N ARG A 383 -8.37 10.61 -2.72
CA ARG A 383 -9.39 9.85 -3.48
C ARG A 383 -8.78 8.72 -4.30
N GLY A 384 -8.71 7.52 -3.70
CA GLY A 384 -8.51 6.27 -4.43
C GLY A 384 -9.84 5.72 -4.92
N ARG A 385 -9.94 5.26 -6.18
CA ARG A 385 -11.17 4.66 -6.75
C ARG A 385 -10.92 3.21 -7.17
N PRO A 386 -11.87 2.29 -6.93
CA PRO A 386 -11.73 0.89 -7.34
C PRO A 386 -12.01 0.75 -8.84
N LEU A 387 -10.96 0.42 -9.60
CA LEU A 387 -10.99 0.30 -11.06
C LEU A 387 -10.73 -1.14 -11.49
N ARG A 388 -11.51 -1.64 -12.45
CA ARG A 388 -11.35 -2.96 -13.08
C ARG A 388 -10.72 -2.83 -14.45
N PHE A 389 -9.57 -3.45 -14.66
CA PHE A 389 -8.95 -3.62 -15.97
C PHE A 389 -9.16 -5.05 -16.47
N VAL A 390 -9.33 -5.20 -17.78
CA VAL A 390 -9.51 -6.51 -18.43
C VAL A 390 -8.50 -6.66 -19.56
N LEU A 391 -7.67 -7.69 -19.48
CA LEU A 391 -6.47 -7.89 -20.29
C LEU A 391 -6.67 -9.10 -21.22
N PRO A 392 -6.90 -8.90 -22.53
CA PRO A 392 -7.16 -10.00 -23.48
C PRO A 392 -5.89 -10.79 -23.85
N LEU A 393 -5.96 -12.13 -23.78
CA LEU A 393 -4.80 -13.03 -23.93
C LEU A 393 -4.54 -13.49 -25.37
N SER A 394 -5.58 -13.86 -26.14
CA SER A 394 -5.42 -14.41 -27.50
C SER A 394 -4.72 -13.48 -28.50
N ASN A 395 -4.94 -12.17 -28.43
CA ASN A 395 -4.39 -11.21 -29.39
C ASN A 395 -2.97 -10.72 -29.07
N SER A 396 -2.48 -10.91 -27.83
CA SER A 396 -1.16 -10.45 -27.41
C SER A 396 -0.04 -11.46 -27.72
N SER A 397 -0.39 -12.73 -27.99
CA SER A 397 0.54 -13.80 -28.40
C SER A 397 1.37 -13.49 -29.66
N LYS A 398 0.92 -12.58 -30.53
CA LYS A 398 1.67 -12.18 -31.74
C LYS A 398 2.77 -11.15 -31.48
N GLN A 399 2.76 -10.44 -30.35
CA GLN A 399 3.80 -9.44 -30.01
C GLN A 399 5.10 -10.09 -29.53
N THR A 400 5.03 -11.23 -28.85
CA THR A 400 6.19 -11.91 -28.27
C THR A 400 7.16 -12.42 -29.34
N THR A 401 6.66 -12.76 -30.53
CA THR A 401 7.46 -13.18 -31.68
C THR A 401 8.39 -12.11 -32.26
N LEU A 402 8.13 -10.81 -32.01
CA LEU A 402 8.97 -9.72 -32.53
C LEU A 402 10.06 -9.24 -31.55
N GLN A 403 10.06 -9.71 -30.30
CA GLN A 403 11.09 -9.37 -29.30
C GLN A 403 11.98 -10.56 -28.89
N ASN A 404 11.62 -11.79 -29.27
CA ASN A 404 12.33 -13.02 -28.90
C ASN A 404 13.49 -13.39 -29.85
N GLU A 405 14.34 -12.44 -30.26
CA GLU A 405 15.61 -12.75 -30.92
C GLU A 405 16.81 -12.90 -29.96
N ASN A 406 16.61 -12.93 -28.64
CA ASN A 406 17.69 -13.25 -27.70
C ASN A 406 17.20 -14.18 -26.58
N GLY A 407 17.13 -15.47 -26.89
CA GLY A 407 16.85 -16.51 -25.91
C GLY A 407 17.95 -16.63 -24.85
N TYR A 408 17.55 -16.67 -23.58
CA TYR A 408 18.43 -17.03 -22.47
C TYR A 408 17.90 -18.28 -21.77
N LEU A 409 18.57 -19.41 -22.05
CA LEU A 409 18.39 -20.68 -21.35
C LEU A 409 18.82 -20.58 -19.88
N GLY A 410 17.99 -21.14 -19.00
CA GLY A 410 18.19 -21.17 -17.56
C GLY A 410 19.48 -21.85 -17.13
N ARG A 411 20.28 -21.15 -16.32
CA ARG A 411 21.25 -21.74 -15.40
C ARG A 411 21.22 -20.99 -14.08
N ARG A 412 21.07 -21.73 -12.99
CA ARG A 412 21.35 -21.26 -11.61
C ARG A 412 22.76 -20.67 -11.58
N GLN A 413 22.90 -19.37 -11.30
CA GLN A 413 24.19 -18.71 -11.11
C GLN A 413 24.20 -17.85 -9.85
N ARG A 414 25.28 -17.98 -9.09
CA ARG A 414 25.63 -17.18 -7.90
C ARG A 414 25.95 -15.73 -8.30
N LEU A 415 25.38 -14.77 -7.56
CA LEU A 415 25.65 -13.33 -7.68
C LEU A 415 27.02 -12.93 -7.08
N MET A 416 27.62 -11.86 -7.62
CA MET A 416 28.89 -11.24 -7.15
C MET A 416 28.74 -9.72 -6.98
N LYS A 417 29.57 -9.18 -6.06
CA LYS A 417 29.52 -7.81 -5.47
C LYS A 417 30.02 -6.68 -6.40
N SER A 418 29.53 -5.48 -6.08
CA SER A 418 29.46 -4.17 -6.78
C SER A 418 30.79 -3.48 -7.15
N MET A 419 30.73 -2.55 -8.14
CA MET A 419 31.78 -1.63 -8.60
C MET A 419 31.45 -0.14 -8.34
N THR A 420 32.51 0.66 -8.13
CA THR A 420 32.55 2.10 -7.82
C THR A 420 32.63 3.01 -9.05
N LEU A 421 32.07 4.23 -8.97
CA LEU A 421 32.42 5.39 -9.81
C LEU A 421 32.10 6.71 -9.09
N SER A 422 32.96 7.71 -9.31
CA SER A 422 33.08 8.96 -8.54
C SER A 422 32.69 10.22 -9.34
N ALA A 423 32.27 11.23 -8.58
CA ALA A 423 32.18 12.68 -8.86
C ALA A 423 30.84 13.24 -9.38
N ILE A 424 30.26 14.20 -8.63
CA ILE A 424 29.91 15.58 -9.03
C ILE A 424 29.18 16.29 -7.86
N SER A 425 29.53 17.56 -7.62
CA SER A 425 28.93 18.46 -6.61
C SER A 425 27.86 19.39 -7.19
N ALA A 426 26.81 19.73 -6.41
CA ALA A 426 26.48 21.11 -5.95
C ALA A 426 24.96 21.40 -5.77
N ARG A 427 24.71 22.08 -4.63
CA ARG A 427 23.65 23.02 -4.20
C ARG A 427 22.20 22.56 -3.95
N LEU A 428 21.71 23.12 -2.84
CA LEU A 428 20.64 22.67 -1.94
C LEU A 428 19.31 23.40 -2.18
N GLN A 429 18.23 22.62 -2.17
CA GLN A 429 16.90 22.94 -1.64
C GLN A 429 16.26 21.58 -1.26
N GLN A 430 15.54 21.49 -0.14
CA GLN A 430 14.77 20.29 0.22
C GLN A 430 13.68 20.07 -0.83
N PRO A 431 13.59 18.90 -1.51
CA PRO A 431 12.64 18.75 -2.61
C PRO A 431 11.26 18.30 -2.11
N LYS A 432 10.22 19.03 -2.50
CA LYS A 432 8.91 18.44 -2.84
C LYS A 432 9.08 17.51 -4.05
N LEU A 433 8.17 16.56 -4.26
CA LEU A 433 8.09 15.76 -5.50
C LEU A 433 8.35 16.67 -6.72
N LYS A 434 9.43 16.41 -7.47
CA LYS A 434 9.83 17.24 -8.61
C LYS A 434 8.82 17.03 -9.74
N ARG A 435 7.92 18.01 -9.95
CA ARG A 435 6.94 18.01 -11.04
C ARG A 435 7.61 18.24 -12.39
N SER A 436 7.19 17.49 -13.42
CA SER A 436 7.20 17.95 -14.80
C SER A 436 5.99 18.89 -14.97
N GLN A 437 6.11 19.99 -15.73
CA GLN A 437 4.99 20.90 -15.95
C GLN A 437 3.99 20.23 -16.91
N SER A 438 2.77 19.93 -16.45
CA SER A 438 1.67 19.54 -17.34
C SER A 438 0.36 20.27 -16.99
N ASP A 439 -0.41 20.58 -18.02
CA ASP A 439 -1.75 21.16 -17.94
C ASP A 439 -2.79 20.12 -17.49
N TYR A 440 -3.86 20.59 -16.84
CA TYR A 440 -4.78 19.81 -16.02
C TYR A 440 -6.00 19.28 -16.81
N GLU A 441 -6.31 18.00 -16.67
CA GLU A 441 -7.68 17.45 -16.79
C GLU A 441 -7.99 16.52 -15.60
N ASP A 442 -9.25 16.48 -15.19
CA ASP A 442 -9.76 15.82 -13.98
C ASP A 442 -9.92 14.28 -14.17
N VAL A 443 -9.69 13.47 -13.12
CA VAL A 443 -9.82 12.00 -13.22
C VAL A 443 -11.26 11.52 -13.04
N THR A 444 -12.15 12.40 -12.59
CA THR A 444 -13.61 12.20 -12.74
C THR A 444 -14.04 12.19 -14.22
N PHE A 445 -13.17 12.66 -15.13
CA PHE A 445 -13.35 12.70 -16.59
C PHE A 445 -12.49 11.67 -17.33
N ILE A 446 -12.33 10.46 -16.79
CA ILE A 446 -12.17 9.29 -17.65
C ILE A 446 -13.57 9.03 -18.23
N GLU A 447 -13.87 9.59 -19.42
CA GLU A 447 -15.20 9.67 -20.04
C GLU A 447 -16.12 8.46 -19.76
N ASN A 448 -16.99 8.59 -18.77
CA ASN A 448 -18.17 7.76 -18.63
C ASN A 448 -19.21 8.31 -19.61
N ASN A 449 -19.26 7.70 -20.80
CA ASN A 449 -20.13 8.15 -21.87
C ASN A 449 -21.60 7.78 -21.57
N THR A 450 -22.36 8.69 -20.95
CA THR A 450 -23.83 8.57 -20.86
C THR A 450 -24.60 9.71 -21.52
N ASN A 451 -23.97 10.62 -22.27
CA ASN A 451 -24.66 11.60 -23.13
C ASN A 451 -23.76 12.20 -24.24
N ALA A 452 -23.02 11.38 -25.00
CA ALA A 452 -22.43 11.87 -26.25
C ALA A 452 -23.51 12.16 -27.28
N THR A 453 -23.81 13.44 -27.47
CA THR A 453 -24.30 13.92 -28.77
C THR A 453 -23.22 13.66 -29.82
N THR A 454 -23.65 13.34 -31.04
CA THR A 454 -22.84 12.88 -32.20
C THR A 454 -21.69 13.79 -32.66
N ASP A 455 -21.36 14.85 -31.92
CA ASP A 455 -20.35 15.85 -32.28
C ASP A 455 -19.05 15.80 -31.43
N ASP A 456 -18.99 15.03 -30.33
CA ASP A 456 -17.77 14.93 -29.49
C ASP A 456 -16.74 13.89 -29.98
N PHE A 457 -17.02 13.16 -31.06
CA PHE A 457 -16.06 12.26 -31.73
C PHE A 457 -15.05 12.99 -32.65
N ASN A 458 -14.92 14.32 -32.57
CA ASN A 458 -14.15 15.11 -33.55
C ASN A 458 -12.82 15.70 -33.06
N PHE A 459 -12.26 15.26 -31.94
CA PHE A 459 -10.86 15.55 -31.61
C PHE A 459 -9.89 14.50 -32.17
N THR A 460 -9.99 14.22 -33.47
CA THR A 460 -8.90 13.84 -34.41
C THR A 460 -9.44 13.56 -35.82
N ALA A 461 -10.39 14.37 -36.32
CA ALA A 461 -10.83 14.31 -37.73
C ALA A 461 -10.21 15.44 -38.57
N LYS A 462 -8.88 15.57 -38.52
CA LYS A 462 -8.08 16.23 -39.57
C LYS A 462 -6.79 15.44 -39.81
N ASN A 463 -6.95 14.16 -40.15
CA ASN A 463 -6.02 13.35 -40.93
C ASN A 463 -6.64 11.95 -41.10
N ASP A 464 -7.01 11.58 -42.33
CA ASP A 464 -7.62 10.31 -42.74
C ASP A 464 -6.74 9.06 -42.46
N LYS A 465 -6.46 8.70 -41.18
CA LYS A 465 -5.61 7.53 -40.88
C LYS A 465 -5.96 6.61 -39.72
N TYR A 466 -7.06 6.81 -38.98
CA TYR A 466 -7.40 5.89 -37.88
C TYR A 466 -8.77 5.22 -38.10
N LYS A 467 -8.72 3.92 -38.41
CA LYS A 467 -9.90 3.02 -38.33
C LYS A 467 -10.27 2.84 -36.85
N PRO A 468 -11.55 2.67 -36.51
CA PRO A 468 -11.94 2.28 -35.14
C PRO A 468 -11.30 0.92 -34.81
N PHE A 469 -10.48 0.89 -33.77
CA PHE A 469 -9.93 -0.36 -33.26
C PHE A 469 -11.06 -1.12 -32.57
N ALA A 470 -11.29 -2.39 -32.93
CA ALA A 470 -12.30 -3.20 -32.27
C ALA A 470 -11.94 -3.39 -30.79
N ASN A 471 -12.91 -3.23 -29.89
CA ASN A 471 -12.73 -3.58 -28.47
C ASN A 471 -12.44 -5.08 -28.38
N LEU A 472 -11.33 -5.42 -27.74
CA LEU A 472 -10.84 -6.77 -27.56
C LEU A 472 -11.40 -7.45 -26.32
N VAL A 473 -12.06 -6.70 -25.41
CA VAL A 473 -12.75 -7.27 -24.26
C VAL A 473 -14.06 -7.89 -24.71
N THR A 474 -14.20 -9.20 -24.52
CA THR A 474 -15.42 -9.94 -24.90
C THR A 474 -16.29 -10.36 -23.71
N LEU A 475 -15.89 -10.00 -22.49
CA LEU A 475 -16.67 -10.29 -21.27
C LEU A 475 -17.95 -9.43 -21.24
N GLY A 476 -19.11 -10.06 -21.03
CA GLY A 476 -20.42 -9.38 -21.11
C GLY A 476 -20.81 -8.56 -19.87
N ASN A 477 -20.10 -8.71 -18.75
CA ASN A 477 -20.42 -8.12 -17.44
C ASN A 477 -19.42 -7.03 -17.00
N THR A 478 -18.81 -6.33 -17.96
CA THR A 478 -17.84 -5.26 -17.70
C THR A 478 -17.98 -4.17 -18.75
N LYS A 479 -17.70 -2.93 -18.34
CA LYS A 479 -17.51 -1.78 -19.24
C LYS A 479 -16.03 -1.51 -19.55
N ALA A 480 -15.11 -2.33 -19.04
CA ALA A 480 -13.70 -2.18 -19.34
C ALA A 480 -13.44 -2.50 -20.81
N GLU A 481 -12.45 -1.83 -21.40
CA GLU A 481 -12.19 -1.90 -22.83
C GLU A 481 -10.70 -2.14 -23.09
N ALA A 482 -10.38 -2.74 -24.23
CA ALA A 482 -9.00 -2.93 -24.66
C ALA A 482 -8.87 -2.77 -26.17
N TYR A 483 -7.86 -2.02 -26.62
CA TYR A 483 -7.68 -1.66 -28.02
C TYR A 483 -6.25 -1.90 -28.49
N GLN A 484 -6.08 -2.54 -29.64
CA GLN A 484 -4.76 -2.70 -30.27
C GLN A 484 -4.32 -1.39 -30.93
N LEU A 485 -3.27 -0.73 -30.44
CA LEU A 485 -2.80 0.52 -31.04
C LEU A 485 -1.93 0.26 -32.28
N GLY A 486 -2.50 0.21 -33.49
CA GLY A 486 -1.74 0.32 -34.75
C GLY A 486 -0.48 -0.57 -34.88
N GLY A 487 -0.56 -1.85 -34.48
CA GLY A 487 0.59 -2.77 -34.46
C GLY A 487 1.54 -2.63 -33.25
N GLY A 488 1.36 -1.59 -32.44
CA GLY A 488 1.98 -1.35 -31.13
C GLY A 488 1.27 -2.08 -29.98
N PRO A 489 1.43 -1.67 -28.70
CA PRO A 489 0.88 -2.37 -27.52
C PRO A 489 -0.66 -2.41 -27.50
N ILE A 490 -1.24 -3.33 -26.71
CA ILE A 490 -2.67 -3.29 -26.38
C ILE A 490 -2.85 -2.28 -25.25
N PHE A 491 -3.73 -1.31 -25.49
CA PHE A 491 -4.11 -0.28 -24.52
C PHE A 491 -5.38 -0.70 -23.80
N VAL A 492 -5.39 -0.68 -22.47
CA VAL A 492 -6.52 -1.10 -21.63
C VAL A 492 -7.11 0.11 -20.89
N HIS A 493 -8.44 0.19 -20.91
CA HIS A 493 -9.24 1.22 -20.28
C HIS A 493 -10.12 0.59 -19.18
N PRO A 494 -10.07 1.10 -17.95
CA PRO A 494 -10.75 0.46 -16.83
C PRO A 494 -12.24 0.78 -16.77
N GLU A 495 -13.00 -0.04 -16.03
CA GLU A 495 -14.34 0.26 -15.53
C GLU A 495 -14.27 0.69 -14.06
N LEU A 496 -15.08 1.68 -13.66
CA LEU A 496 -15.30 2.02 -12.25
C LEU A 496 -16.21 0.98 -11.56
N LEU A 497 -15.76 0.40 -10.45
CA LEU A 497 -16.52 -0.61 -9.71
C LEU A 497 -17.51 -0.01 -8.71
N CYS A 498 -17.17 1.12 -8.10
CA CYS A 498 -17.98 1.82 -7.11
C CYS A 498 -17.56 3.29 -7.08
N ASP A 499 -18.54 4.21 -7.03
CA ASP A 499 -18.28 5.64 -6.87
C ASP A 499 -18.15 6.02 -5.37
N LEU A 500 -17.24 5.34 -4.70
CA LEU A 500 -16.85 5.63 -3.33
C LEU A 500 -15.34 5.44 -3.22
N GLY A 501 -14.66 6.35 -2.54
CA GLY A 501 -13.24 6.21 -2.28
C GLY A 501 -12.97 4.91 -1.54
N CYS A 502 -11.90 4.20 -1.86
CA CYS A 502 -11.57 2.99 -1.14
C CYS A 502 -10.08 2.71 -1.06
N GLU A 503 -9.66 2.21 0.09
CA GLU A 503 -8.33 1.68 0.31
C GLU A 503 -8.32 0.48 1.26
N THR A 504 -7.18 -0.20 1.32
CA THR A 504 -6.95 -1.40 2.12
C THR A 504 -8.02 -2.48 1.85
N PRO A 505 -8.16 -2.91 0.58
CA PRO A 505 -9.18 -3.86 0.18
C PRO A 505 -8.89 -5.27 0.71
N ARG A 506 -9.95 -6.00 1.04
CA ARG A 506 -9.91 -7.41 1.42
C ARG A 506 -11.06 -8.17 0.78
N ILE A 507 -10.83 -9.45 0.52
CA ILE A 507 -11.80 -10.38 -0.06
C ILE A 507 -11.90 -11.62 0.83
N ASN A 508 -12.77 -12.58 0.47
CA ASN A 508 -12.68 -13.95 0.97
C ASN A 508 -11.43 -14.65 0.40
N TYR A 509 -10.27 -14.26 0.93
CA TYR A 509 -8.96 -14.53 0.36
C TYR A 509 -8.66 -16.03 0.25
N ASP A 510 -8.95 -16.80 1.31
CA ASP A 510 -8.72 -18.25 1.38
C ASP A 510 -9.39 -19.01 0.22
N ARG A 511 -10.56 -18.57 -0.23
CA ARG A 511 -11.35 -19.27 -1.26
C ARG A 511 -11.27 -18.63 -2.65
N TYR A 512 -11.13 -17.30 -2.72
CA TYR A 512 -11.34 -16.49 -3.94
C TYR A 512 -10.12 -15.71 -4.43
N LEU A 513 -8.96 -15.78 -3.75
CA LEU A 513 -7.72 -15.32 -4.35
C LEU A 513 -7.51 -16.01 -5.71
N ALA A 514 -7.14 -15.25 -6.73
CA ALA A 514 -6.85 -15.76 -8.08
C ALA A 514 -8.06 -16.34 -8.83
N LYS A 515 -9.29 -16.13 -8.33
CA LYS A 515 -10.53 -16.67 -8.91
C LYS A 515 -11.59 -15.58 -9.13
N PRO A 516 -12.55 -15.80 -10.05
CA PRO A 516 -13.73 -14.95 -10.16
C PRO A 516 -14.42 -14.81 -8.80
N TYR A 517 -14.78 -13.58 -8.44
CA TYR A 517 -15.31 -13.22 -7.13
C TYR A 517 -16.35 -12.10 -7.28
N GLN A 518 -17.17 -11.91 -6.25
CA GLN A 518 -18.27 -10.95 -6.25
C GLN A 518 -18.07 -9.82 -5.23
N TYR A 519 -17.43 -10.07 -4.10
CA TYR A 519 -17.39 -9.12 -2.98
C TYR A 519 -15.97 -8.75 -2.56
N PHE A 520 -15.72 -7.45 -2.41
CA PHE A 520 -14.61 -6.96 -1.59
C PHE A 520 -15.12 -6.04 -0.48
N TYR A 521 -14.29 -5.91 0.55
CA TYR A 521 -14.47 -5.05 1.71
C TYR A 521 -13.30 -4.07 1.77
N ALA A 522 -13.54 -2.82 2.15
CA ALA A 522 -12.47 -1.82 2.25
C ALA A 522 -12.82 -0.73 3.27
N ILE A 523 -11.88 0.16 3.54
CA ILE A 523 -12.16 1.44 4.23
C ILE A 523 -12.39 2.49 3.15
N SER A 524 -13.39 3.35 3.35
CA SER A 524 -13.56 4.54 2.53
C SER A 524 -12.40 5.51 2.74
N SER A 525 -11.76 5.91 1.66
CA SER A 525 -10.67 6.90 1.67
C SER A 525 -11.16 8.35 1.61
N ASP A 526 -12.48 8.56 1.46
CA ASP A 526 -13.08 9.89 1.32
C ASP A 526 -13.16 10.58 2.69
N VAL A 527 -12.20 11.46 2.97
CA VAL A 527 -12.08 12.20 4.24
C VAL A 527 -13.07 13.37 4.37
N ASP A 528 -13.67 13.76 3.26
CA ASP A 528 -14.73 14.77 3.12
C ASP A 528 -16.14 14.16 3.24
N ALA A 529 -16.25 12.84 3.44
CA ALA A 529 -17.53 12.18 3.68
C ALA A 529 -18.19 12.66 4.99
N ASP A 530 -19.51 12.52 5.07
CA ASP A 530 -20.27 12.79 6.30
C ASP A 530 -19.75 11.96 7.49
N ASN A 531 -19.30 10.71 7.22
CA ASN A 531 -18.69 9.82 8.20
C ASN A 531 -17.35 9.26 7.67
N PRO A 532 -16.22 9.96 7.89
CA PRO A 532 -14.90 9.48 7.48
C PRO A 532 -14.53 8.17 8.18
N GLY A 533 -13.77 7.31 7.50
CA GLY A 533 -13.44 5.98 8.03
C GLY A 533 -14.58 4.95 7.90
N THR A 534 -15.60 5.21 7.07
CA THR A 534 -16.66 4.25 6.74
C THR A 534 -16.08 2.92 6.24
N LEU A 535 -16.59 1.78 6.72
CA LEU A 535 -16.33 0.48 6.11
C LEU A 535 -17.29 0.24 4.96
N ILE A 536 -16.79 -0.34 3.87
CA ILE A 536 -17.57 -0.56 2.66
C ILE A 536 -17.52 -2.04 2.28
N LYS A 537 -18.61 -2.51 1.68
CA LYS A 537 -18.68 -3.77 0.94
C LYS A 537 -19.19 -3.46 -0.45
N VAL A 538 -18.43 -3.88 -1.47
CA VAL A 538 -18.78 -3.64 -2.87
C VAL A 538 -19.08 -4.98 -3.55
N ASP A 539 -20.23 -5.04 -4.21
CA ASP A 539 -20.61 -6.11 -5.14
C ASP A 539 -20.14 -5.71 -6.55
N VAL A 540 -19.08 -6.37 -7.04
CA VAL A 540 -18.46 -6.01 -8.33
C VAL A 540 -19.25 -6.48 -9.54
N ILE A 541 -20.25 -7.35 -9.34
CA ILE A 541 -21.13 -7.88 -10.39
C ILE A 541 -22.36 -6.98 -10.52
N ASN A 542 -23.07 -6.74 -9.41
CA ASN A 542 -24.30 -5.94 -9.39
C ASN A 542 -24.04 -4.44 -9.24
N LYS A 543 -22.78 -4.04 -9.02
CA LYS A 543 -22.33 -2.64 -8.84
C LYS A 543 -23.04 -1.93 -7.67
N THR A 544 -23.34 -2.67 -6.61
CA THR A 544 -23.95 -2.14 -5.38
C THR A 544 -22.92 -1.99 -4.27
N CYS A 545 -23.14 -1.05 -3.36
CA CYS A 545 -22.29 -0.83 -2.20
C CYS A 545 -23.13 -0.80 -0.92
N LEU A 546 -22.67 -1.50 0.11
CA LEU A 546 -23.17 -1.39 1.48
C LEU A 546 -22.10 -0.73 2.34
N THR A 547 -22.53 0.08 3.32
CA THR A 547 -21.62 0.81 4.20
C THR A 547 -21.95 0.55 5.66
N TRP A 548 -20.94 0.63 6.51
CA TRP A 548 -21.07 0.71 7.95
C TRP A 548 -20.25 1.90 8.45
N CYS A 549 -20.85 2.75 9.28
CA CYS A 549 -20.18 3.88 9.91
C CYS A 549 -20.81 4.18 11.27
N GLU A 550 -20.04 4.86 12.12
CA GLU A 550 -20.47 5.42 13.39
C GLU A 550 -19.79 6.77 13.55
N GLU A 551 -20.52 7.76 14.05
CA GLU A 551 -20.00 9.11 14.26
C GLU A 551 -18.74 9.06 15.14
N ASN A 552 -17.68 9.74 14.69
CA ASN A 552 -16.41 9.85 15.41
C ASN A 552 -15.74 8.48 15.73
N CYS A 553 -16.04 7.44 14.96
CA CYS A 553 -15.42 6.12 15.05
C CYS A 553 -14.62 5.81 13.78
N PHE A 554 -13.36 5.39 13.95
CA PHE A 554 -12.40 5.20 12.86
C PHE A 554 -11.91 3.75 12.81
N PRO A 555 -12.65 2.83 12.18
CA PRO A 555 -12.25 1.44 12.03
C PRO A 555 -10.97 1.29 11.20
N SER A 556 -10.26 0.18 11.41
CA SER A 556 -9.12 -0.26 10.60
C SER A 556 -9.58 -1.03 9.36
N GLU A 557 -8.62 -1.49 8.56
CA GLU A 557 -8.84 -2.41 7.44
C GLU A 557 -9.77 -3.57 7.86
N PRO A 558 -10.83 -3.85 7.08
CA PRO A 558 -11.77 -4.92 7.37
C PRO A 558 -11.20 -6.30 6.97
N ILE A 559 -11.10 -7.23 7.92
CA ILE A 559 -10.67 -8.61 7.66
C ILE A 559 -11.88 -9.54 7.57
N PHE A 560 -12.11 -10.14 6.41
CA PHE A 560 -13.13 -11.18 6.25
C PHE A 560 -12.68 -12.50 6.90
N VAL A 561 -13.58 -13.14 7.64
CA VAL A 561 -13.41 -14.48 8.21
C VAL A 561 -14.62 -15.34 7.83
N PRO A 562 -14.44 -16.43 7.06
CA PRO A 562 -15.55 -17.28 6.65
C PRO A 562 -16.14 -18.03 7.85
N SER A 563 -17.47 -18.21 7.82
CA SER A 563 -18.15 -19.16 8.71
C SER A 563 -17.64 -20.59 8.45
N PRO A 564 -17.57 -21.47 9.46
CA PRO A 564 -17.17 -22.87 9.27
C PRO A 564 -18.02 -23.61 8.23
N ASN A 565 -19.29 -23.22 8.11
CA ASN A 565 -20.26 -23.82 7.18
C ASN A 565 -20.58 -22.90 6.00
N ALA A 566 -19.67 -22.00 5.61
CA ALA A 566 -19.89 -21.03 4.53
C ALA A 566 -20.19 -21.73 3.19
N ILE A 567 -21.31 -21.35 2.57
CA ILE A 567 -21.75 -21.81 1.24
C ILE A 567 -21.52 -20.69 0.22
N GLU A 568 -22.00 -19.48 0.52
CA GLU A 568 -21.82 -18.29 -0.31
C GLU A 568 -20.49 -17.57 -0.02
N GLU A 569 -20.08 -16.69 -0.93
CA GLU A 569 -18.79 -15.99 -0.85
C GLU A 569 -18.66 -15.12 0.40
N ASP A 570 -19.76 -14.50 0.82
CA ASP A 570 -19.87 -13.58 1.95
C ASP A 570 -20.49 -14.21 3.20
N ASP A 571 -20.59 -15.54 3.27
CA ASP A 571 -21.01 -16.28 4.47
C ASP A 571 -19.91 -16.22 5.54
N GLY A 572 -19.95 -15.20 6.38
CA GLY A 572 -18.97 -15.02 7.43
C GLY A 572 -19.12 -13.70 8.18
N VAL A 573 -18.02 -13.25 8.77
CA VAL A 573 -17.93 -11.98 9.47
C VAL A 573 -16.82 -11.11 8.91
N VAL A 574 -16.96 -9.81 9.10
CA VAL A 574 -15.89 -8.83 8.88
C VAL A 574 -15.45 -8.29 10.23
N LEU A 575 -14.13 -8.33 10.48
CA LEU A 575 -13.51 -7.84 11.69
C LEU A 575 -12.77 -6.53 11.42
N ALA A 576 -12.93 -5.54 12.29
CA ALA A 576 -12.13 -4.33 12.26
C ALA A 576 -11.78 -3.89 13.68
N SER A 577 -10.56 -3.40 13.89
CA SER A 577 -10.26 -2.68 15.12
C SER A 577 -10.83 -1.26 15.03
N MET A 578 -11.30 -0.71 16.14
CA MET A 578 -11.88 0.63 16.21
C MET A 578 -11.12 1.50 17.19
N ILE A 579 -10.97 2.77 16.83
CA ILE A 579 -10.57 3.85 17.72
C ILE A 579 -11.53 5.03 17.52
N TRP A 580 -11.62 5.93 18.51
CA TRP A 580 -12.50 7.09 18.46
C TRP A 580 -11.70 8.37 18.47
N GLY A 581 -12.18 9.42 17.79
CA GLY A 581 -11.60 10.76 17.84
C GLY A 581 -11.95 11.52 19.13
N GLY A 582 -11.46 12.75 19.23
CA GLY A 582 -11.65 13.67 20.34
C GLY A 582 -10.99 13.16 21.62
N LEU A 583 -11.68 13.32 22.75
CA LEU A 583 -11.16 13.00 24.07
C LEU A 583 -11.08 11.49 24.38
N ASN A 584 -11.42 10.62 23.42
CA ASN A 584 -11.48 9.16 23.59
C ASN A 584 -10.21 8.46 23.10
N GLU A 585 -9.04 9.08 23.29
CA GLU A 585 -7.78 8.58 22.72
C GLU A 585 -7.34 7.23 23.29
N ASN A 586 -7.76 6.89 24.50
CA ASN A 586 -7.46 5.62 25.18
C ASN A 586 -8.54 4.54 24.97
N LYS A 587 -9.49 4.77 24.05
CA LYS A 587 -10.56 3.83 23.74
C LYS A 587 -10.19 3.04 22.50
N VAL A 588 -10.24 1.71 22.61
CA VAL A 588 -10.03 0.77 21.50
C VAL A 588 -11.10 -0.31 21.53
N GLY A 589 -11.46 -0.84 20.36
CA GLY A 589 -12.43 -1.91 20.27
C GLY A 589 -12.20 -2.86 19.11
N LEU A 590 -12.89 -4.00 19.16
CA LEU A 590 -13.06 -4.92 18.06
C LEU A 590 -14.51 -4.82 17.59
N LEU A 591 -14.73 -4.60 16.29
CA LEU A 591 -16.02 -4.66 15.63
C LEU A 591 -16.18 -6.01 14.93
N VAL A 592 -17.39 -6.60 15.02
CA VAL A 592 -17.77 -7.81 14.29
C VAL A 592 -19.05 -7.52 13.49
N LEU A 593 -18.92 -7.47 12.17
CA LEU A 593 -20.05 -7.27 11.25
C LEU A 593 -20.45 -8.59 10.59
N CYS A 594 -21.73 -8.75 10.29
CA CYS A 594 -22.21 -9.74 9.34
C CYS A 594 -21.67 -9.36 7.95
N ALA A 595 -20.84 -10.21 7.35
CA ALA A 595 -20.22 -9.89 6.07
C ALA A 595 -21.24 -9.75 4.93
N LYS A 596 -22.39 -10.45 5.04
CA LYS A 596 -23.47 -10.36 4.07
C LYS A 596 -24.20 -9.02 4.08
N THR A 597 -24.62 -8.57 5.27
CA THR A 597 -25.51 -7.41 5.42
C THR A 597 -24.81 -6.14 5.89
N MET A 598 -23.55 -6.21 6.30
CA MET A 598 -22.81 -5.13 6.99
C MET A 598 -23.45 -4.67 8.32
N ASN A 599 -24.44 -5.40 8.84
CA ASN A 599 -25.01 -5.13 10.16
C ASN A 599 -24.04 -5.57 11.25
N GLU A 600 -23.96 -4.80 12.32
CA GLU A 600 -23.19 -5.16 13.49
C GLU A 600 -23.82 -6.35 14.22
N LEU A 601 -23.01 -7.39 14.46
CA LEU A 601 -23.37 -8.53 15.30
C LEU A 601 -23.02 -8.25 16.76
N GLY A 602 -21.83 -7.68 16.97
CA GLY A 602 -21.37 -7.23 18.27
C GLY A 602 -20.01 -6.57 18.18
N ARG A 603 -19.58 -6.05 19.31
CA ARG A 603 -18.27 -5.43 19.49
C ARG A 603 -17.71 -5.73 20.86
N CYS A 604 -16.40 -5.57 21.02
CA CYS A 604 -15.74 -5.65 22.30
C CYS A 604 -14.95 -4.37 22.58
N MET A 605 -15.13 -3.79 23.76
CA MET A 605 -14.59 -2.48 24.12
C MET A 605 -13.51 -2.58 25.21
N PHE A 606 -12.47 -1.76 25.10
CA PHE A 606 -11.36 -1.69 26.03
C PHE A 606 -11.00 -0.23 26.34
N HIS A 607 -10.48 0.00 27.55
CA HIS A 607 -9.86 1.26 27.94
C HIS A 607 -8.40 1.00 28.29
N THR A 608 -7.50 1.70 27.60
CA THR A 608 -6.06 1.57 27.78
C THR A 608 -5.54 2.62 28.77
N ASN A 609 -4.30 2.43 29.20
CA ASN A 609 -3.60 3.34 30.12
C ASN A 609 -2.96 4.56 29.43
N GLY A 610 -3.18 4.73 28.13
CA GLY A 610 -2.67 5.84 27.31
C GLY A 610 -3.27 5.81 25.90
N PRO A 611 -2.94 6.78 25.04
CA PRO A 611 -3.49 6.87 23.68
C PRO A 611 -3.22 5.62 22.85
N VAL A 612 -4.20 5.21 22.03
CA VAL A 612 -4.10 4.06 21.11
C VAL A 612 -3.89 4.55 19.68
N PRO A 613 -2.73 4.27 19.06
CA PRO A 613 -2.48 4.57 17.66
C PRO A 613 -3.36 3.75 16.71
N LYS A 614 -3.64 4.32 15.53
CA LYS A 614 -4.32 3.62 14.43
C LYS A 614 -3.35 2.68 13.72
N CYS A 615 -3.84 1.51 13.30
CA CYS A 615 -3.06 0.50 12.58
C CYS A 615 -3.32 0.51 11.05
N LEU A 616 -2.43 -0.13 10.28
CA LEU A 616 -2.46 -0.17 8.80
C LEU A 616 -2.94 -1.50 8.22
N HIS A 617 -2.15 -2.57 8.36
CA HIS A 617 -2.50 -3.91 7.86
C HIS A 617 -2.45 -5.00 8.93
N GLY A 618 -3.00 -6.17 8.61
CA GLY A 618 -3.15 -7.23 9.58
C GLY A 618 -3.56 -8.57 9.00
N TRP A 619 -3.67 -9.54 9.89
CA TRP A 619 -4.02 -10.92 9.57
C TRP A 619 -4.91 -11.49 10.66
N TYR A 620 -5.84 -12.35 10.27
CA TYR A 620 -6.60 -13.17 11.22
C TYR A 620 -5.95 -14.55 11.30
N ALA A 621 -5.29 -14.82 12.42
CA ALA A 621 -4.74 -16.14 12.70
C ALA A 621 -5.82 -16.99 13.36
N LYS A 622 -6.29 -18.04 12.69
CA LYS A 622 -7.12 -19.09 13.32
C LYS A 622 -6.31 -19.73 14.44
N ASP A 623 -6.98 -20.15 15.52
CA ASP A 623 -6.33 -20.71 16.71
C ASP A 623 -5.12 -21.58 16.37
N LEU A 624 -3.94 -21.06 16.68
CA LEU A 624 -2.69 -21.81 16.74
C LEU A 624 -2.81 -22.60 18.05
N LEU A 625 -3.22 -23.86 17.99
CA LEU A 625 -3.32 -24.71 19.18
C LEU A 625 -1.98 -24.78 19.91
#